data_AF-A0A539E4T1-F1
#
_entry.id   AF-A0A539E4T1-F1
#
_cell.length_a   1.000
_cell.length_b   1.000
_cell.length_c   1.000
_cell.angle_alpha   90.00
_cell.angle_beta   90.00
_cell.angle_gamma   90.00
#
_symmetry.space_group_name_H-M   'P 1'
#
loop_
_entity.id
_entity.type
_entity.pdbx_description
1 polymer ?
#
loop_
_entity_poly.entity_id
_entity_poly.type
_entity_poly.pdbx_seq_one_letter_code
_entity_poly.pdbx_strand_id
1 'polypeptide(L)'
;MVVPPQDIFAYRPYWAKRFGVAPYLPMSRDEMTALGWESCDIILVTGDAYVDHPSFGMAVIGRFLEKQGFRVGIIAQPEWQDAEPFKQLGRPNLFFGVTAGNMDSMVNRYTADRRLRSNDAYTPGGIGGKRPDRAVLVYSQRCREAYTDVPVIIGGIEASLR
;
A
#
# COMPACT_ATOMS: atom_id res chain seq x y z
N MET A 1 -33.08 9.05 -10.16
CA MET A 1 -33.00 7.57 -10.21
C MET A 1 -31.66 7.16 -9.64
N VAL A 2 -31.65 6.44 -8.52
CA VAL A 2 -30.42 5.84 -7.99
C VAL A 2 -30.17 4.57 -8.79
N VAL A 3 -29.06 4.51 -9.52
CA VAL A 3 -28.62 3.28 -10.17
C VAL A 3 -28.27 2.30 -9.05
N PRO A 4 -28.85 1.09 -9.01
CA PRO A 4 -28.49 0.11 -7.99
C PRO A 4 -27.00 -0.21 -8.10
N PRO A 5 -26.29 -0.41 -6.97
CA PRO A 5 -24.88 -0.73 -7.00
C PRO A 5 -24.68 -2.03 -7.78
N GLN A 6 -23.78 -1.99 -8.76
CA GLN A 6 -23.40 -3.16 -9.52
C GLN A 6 -22.53 -4.06 -8.64
N ASP A 7 -22.74 -5.37 -8.73
CA ASP A 7 -21.90 -6.35 -8.06
C ASP A 7 -20.43 -6.17 -8.49
N ILE A 8 -19.50 -6.18 -7.53
CA ILE A 8 -18.09 -5.87 -7.79
C ILE A 8 -17.41 -6.91 -8.70
N PHE A 9 -17.98 -8.11 -8.83
CA PHE A 9 -17.51 -9.17 -9.72
C PHE A 9 -18.18 -9.11 -11.12
N ALA A 10 -19.20 -8.27 -11.30
CA ALA A 10 -19.84 -8.06 -12.59
C ALA A 10 -19.08 -7.08 -13.49
N TYR A 11 -18.09 -6.36 -12.97
CA TYR A 11 -17.24 -5.49 -13.78
C TYR A 11 -16.33 -6.32 -14.70
N ARG A 12 -16.18 -5.86 -15.94
CA ARG A 12 -15.19 -6.44 -16.86
C ARG A 12 -13.80 -6.21 -16.27
N PRO A 13 -12.96 -7.26 -16.15
CA PRO A 13 -11.59 -7.09 -15.66
C PRO A 13 -10.82 -6.07 -16.50
N TYR A 14 -9.93 -5.34 -15.85
CA TYR A 14 -9.06 -4.37 -16.47
C TYR A 14 -8.14 -5.04 -17.52
N TRP A 15 -7.75 -4.28 -18.55
CA TRP A 15 -7.05 -4.80 -19.73
C TRP A 15 -5.74 -5.53 -19.38
N ALA A 16 -5.07 -5.10 -18.31
CA ALA A 16 -3.79 -5.66 -17.89
C ALA A 16 -3.89 -7.09 -17.33
N LYS A 17 -5.11 -7.64 -17.17
CA LYS A 17 -5.35 -9.07 -16.87
C LYS A 17 -4.57 -10.02 -17.79
N ARG A 18 -4.26 -9.61 -19.02
CA ARG A 18 -3.46 -10.38 -19.98
C ARG A 18 -2.06 -10.77 -19.47
N PHE A 19 -1.50 -10.02 -18.51
CA PHE A 19 -0.21 -10.31 -17.89
C PHE A 19 -0.28 -11.39 -16.80
N GLY A 20 -1.49 -11.84 -16.42
CA GLY A 20 -1.68 -12.79 -15.34
C GLY A 20 -1.50 -12.16 -13.95
N VAL A 21 -1.29 -13.01 -12.95
CA VAL A 21 -1.03 -12.63 -11.55
C VAL A 21 0.44 -12.86 -11.23
N ALA A 22 1.04 -11.98 -10.45
CA ALA A 22 2.41 -12.12 -9.98
C ALA A 22 2.50 -13.14 -8.83
N PRO A 23 3.59 -13.92 -8.70
CA PRO A 23 3.80 -14.80 -7.55
C PRO A 23 3.75 -14.04 -6.22
N TYR A 24 4.31 -12.82 -6.19
CA TYR A 24 4.23 -11.82 -5.13
C TYR A 24 4.04 -10.45 -5.77
N LEU A 25 3.40 -9.51 -5.07
CA LEU A 25 3.33 -8.14 -5.57
C LEU A 25 4.76 -7.56 -5.64
N PRO A 26 5.19 -7.00 -6.79
CA PRO A 26 6.54 -6.47 -6.93
C PRO A 26 6.77 -5.29 -5.98
N MET A 27 7.94 -5.28 -5.36
CA MET A 27 8.47 -4.23 -4.50
C MET A 27 9.61 -3.45 -5.16
N SER A 28 10.13 -3.94 -6.29
CA SER A 28 11.23 -3.33 -7.05
C SER A 28 10.96 -3.29 -8.56
N ARG A 29 11.72 -2.45 -9.28
CA ARG A 29 11.71 -2.42 -10.75
C ARG A 29 12.23 -3.70 -11.38
N ASP A 30 13.15 -4.39 -10.72
CA ASP A 30 13.69 -5.65 -11.22
C ASP A 30 12.61 -6.74 -11.19
N GLU A 31 11.82 -6.83 -10.12
CA GLU A 31 10.67 -7.73 -10.04
C GLU A 31 9.59 -7.35 -11.06
N MET A 32 9.31 -6.06 -11.27
CA MET A 32 8.41 -5.61 -12.35
C MET A 32 8.93 -6.05 -13.73
N THR A 33 10.23 -5.93 -13.97
CA THR A 33 10.88 -6.33 -15.22
C THR A 33 10.76 -7.85 -15.43
N ALA A 34 10.95 -8.64 -14.38
CA ALA A 34 10.75 -10.10 -14.42
C ALA A 34 9.29 -10.50 -14.74
N LEU A 35 8.32 -9.64 -14.37
CA LEU A 35 6.90 -9.80 -14.71
C LEU A 35 6.54 -9.22 -16.10
N GLY A 36 7.50 -8.59 -16.79
CA GLY A 36 7.26 -7.90 -18.06
C GLY A 36 6.43 -6.62 -17.92
N TRP A 37 6.46 -5.98 -16.74
CA TRP A 37 5.69 -4.77 -16.44
C TRP A 37 6.57 -3.52 -16.53
N GLU A 38 6.19 -2.56 -17.37
CA GLU A 38 6.86 -1.25 -17.44
C GLU A 38 6.39 -0.29 -16.34
N SER A 39 5.16 -0.45 -15.86
CA SER A 39 4.54 0.37 -14.82
C SER A 39 3.49 -0.42 -14.03
N CYS A 40 3.25 -0.01 -12.79
CA CYS A 40 2.11 -0.46 -12.01
C CYS A 40 0.87 0.40 -12.35
N ASP A 41 -0.31 -0.20 -12.36
CA ASP A 41 -1.56 0.57 -12.43
C ASP A 41 -1.86 1.19 -11.06
N ILE A 42 -1.62 0.43 -10.00
CA ILE A 42 -1.85 0.83 -8.61
C ILE A 42 -0.60 0.51 -7.80
N ILE A 43 -0.17 1.44 -6.95
CA ILE A 43 0.91 1.19 -5.98
C ILE A 43 0.33 1.31 -4.59
N LEU A 44 0.44 0.23 -3.80
CA LEU A 44 0.06 0.22 -2.40
C LEU A 44 1.25 0.66 -1.54
N VAL A 45 1.02 1.53 -0.56
CA VAL A 45 2.02 1.97 0.41
C VAL A 45 1.54 1.59 1.81
N THR A 46 2.37 0.87 2.55
CA THR A 46 2.01 0.32 3.86
C THR A 46 3.07 0.60 4.91
N GLY A 47 2.62 0.83 6.15
CA GLY A 47 3.49 0.96 7.32
C GLY A 47 3.95 -0.37 7.92
N ASP A 48 3.44 -1.50 7.46
CA ASP A 48 3.91 -2.84 7.84
C ASP A 48 4.89 -3.39 6.79
N ALA A 49 5.64 -4.43 7.16
CA ALA A 49 6.27 -5.33 6.22
C ALA A 49 5.24 -5.90 5.22
N TYR A 50 5.69 -6.17 4.00
CA TYR A 50 4.88 -6.95 3.07
C TYR A 50 4.95 -8.43 3.44
N VAL A 51 3.82 -8.95 3.92
CA VAL A 51 3.58 -10.38 4.10
C VAL A 51 2.35 -10.72 3.29
N ASP A 52 2.50 -11.58 2.29
CA ASP A 52 1.41 -11.96 1.39
C ASP A 52 0.49 -13.00 2.02
N HIS A 53 -0.27 -12.58 3.03
CA HIS A 53 -1.13 -13.44 3.84
C HIS A 53 -2.48 -12.75 4.12
N PRO A 54 -3.62 -13.48 4.17
CA PRO A 54 -4.94 -12.87 4.37
C PRO A 54 -5.14 -12.14 5.70
N SER A 55 -4.24 -12.30 6.69
CA SER A 55 -4.26 -11.49 7.92
C SER A 55 -3.70 -10.08 7.73
N PHE A 56 -3.20 -9.75 6.53
CA PHE A 56 -2.60 -8.47 6.18
C PHE A 56 -3.52 -7.76 5.17
N GLY A 57 -4.16 -6.66 5.60
CA GLY A 57 -5.23 -6.02 4.81
C GLY A 57 -4.78 -5.52 3.44
N MET A 58 -3.58 -4.96 3.35
CA MET A 58 -2.95 -4.54 2.09
C MET A 58 -2.69 -5.72 1.13
N ALA A 59 -2.37 -6.91 1.64
CA ALA A 59 -2.20 -8.10 0.80
C ALA A 59 -3.55 -8.54 0.21
N VAL A 60 -4.61 -8.58 1.03
CA VAL A 60 -5.97 -8.89 0.56
C VAL A 60 -6.42 -7.90 -0.52
N ILE A 61 -6.24 -6.61 -0.29
CA ILE A 61 -6.60 -5.56 -1.26
C ILE A 61 -5.77 -5.68 -2.54
N GLY A 62 -4.46 -5.88 -2.42
CA GLY A 62 -3.58 -6.04 -3.58
C GLY A 62 -3.97 -7.24 -4.45
N ARG A 63 -4.20 -8.41 -3.83
CA ARG A 63 -4.66 -9.62 -4.54
C ARG A 63 -6.06 -9.48 -5.12
N PHE A 64 -6.94 -8.75 -4.43
CA PHE A 64 -8.26 -8.44 -4.98
C PHE A 64 -8.16 -7.58 -6.25
N LEU A 65 -7.38 -6.50 -6.22
CA LEU A 65 -7.15 -5.62 -7.37
C LEU A 65 -6.47 -6.38 -8.52
N GLU A 66 -5.48 -7.21 -8.23
CA GLU A 66 -4.82 -8.05 -9.23
C GLU A 66 -5.80 -9.03 -9.90
N LYS A 67 -6.72 -9.63 -9.13
CA LYS A 67 -7.81 -10.47 -9.65
C LYS A 67 -8.78 -9.70 -10.54
N GLN A 68 -8.96 -8.40 -10.29
CA GLN A 68 -9.71 -7.48 -11.16
C GLN A 68 -8.92 -7.05 -12.41
N GLY A 69 -7.67 -7.52 -12.57
CA GLY A 69 -6.87 -7.34 -13.78
C GLY A 69 -5.90 -6.17 -13.74
N PHE A 70 -5.67 -5.55 -12.58
CA PHE A 70 -4.71 -4.46 -12.43
C PHE A 70 -3.30 -4.98 -12.15
N ARG A 71 -2.27 -4.28 -12.63
CA ARG A 71 -0.88 -4.48 -12.18
C ARG A 71 -0.69 -3.74 -10.87
N VAL A 72 -0.44 -4.46 -9.79
CA VAL A 72 -0.36 -3.89 -8.45
C VAL A 72 1.04 -4.07 -7.90
N GLY A 73 1.69 -2.98 -7.53
CA GLY A 73 2.96 -3.00 -6.80
C GLY A 73 2.78 -2.60 -5.34
N ILE A 74 3.76 -2.88 -4.49
CA ILE A 74 3.73 -2.50 -3.08
C ILE A 74 5.04 -1.88 -2.61
N ILE A 75 4.94 -0.81 -1.82
CA ILE A 75 6.03 -0.16 -1.13
C ILE A 75 5.80 -0.34 0.37
N ALA A 76 6.60 -1.21 0.99
CA ALA A 76 6.45 -1.56 2.41
C ALA A 76 7.50 -0.83 3.26
N GLN A 77 7.03 -0.16 4.32
CA GLN A 77 7.85 0.64 5.24
C GLN A 77 8.85 1.57 4.55
N PRO A 78 8.43 2.40 3.57
CA PRO A 78 9.34 3.35 2.97
C PRO A 78 9.84 4.34 4.03
N GLU A 79 11.12 4.72 3.92
CA GLU A 79 11.62 5.83 4.72
C GLU A 79 10.94 7.13 4.32
N TRP A 80 10.46 7.86 5.32
CA TRP A 80 9.50 8.95 5.13
C TRP A 80 10.09 10.33 5.33
N GLN A 81 11.40 10.43 5.56
CA GLN A 81 12.07 11.72 5.65
C GLN A 81 12.22 12.38 4.28
N ASP A 82 12.10 11.60 3.19
CA ASP A 82 12.14 12.04 1.80
C ASP A 82 11.00 11.39 0.99
N ALA A 83 10.66 11.96 -0.17
CA ALA A 83 9.71 11.41 -1.13
C ALA A 83 10.34 10.38 -2.09
N GLU A 84 11.68 10.32 -2.20
CA GLU A 84 12.37 9.43 -3.14
C GLU A 84 12.03 7.94 -2.96
N PRO A 85 11.93 7.37 -1.73
CA PRO A 85 11.52 5.98 -1.54
C PRO A 85 10.13 5.65 -2.13
N PHE A 86 9.25 6.65 -2.26
CA PHE A 86 7.91 6.51 -2.82
C PHE A 86 7.90 6.48 -4.36
N LYS A 87 9.06 6.74 -4.99
CA LYS A 87 9.26 6.66 -6.44
C LYS A 87 9.88 5.34 -6.89
N GLN A 88 10.19 4.41 -5.98
CA GLN A 88 10.95 3.20 -6.29
C GLN A 88 10.31 2.35 -7.40
N LEU A 89 8.97 2.28 -7.45
CA LEU A 89 8.20 1.57 -8.48
C LEU A 89 7.80 2.46 -9.67
N GLY A 90 8.18 3.73 -9.64
CA GLY A 90 7.77 4.74 -10.61
C GLY A 90 6.37 5.28 -10.36
N ARG A 91 5.84 5.94 -11.39
CA ARG A 91 4.51 6.56 -11.37
C ARG A 91 3.43 5.49 -11.61
N PRO A 92 2.40 5.38 -10.76
CA PRO A 92 1.27 4.49 -11.03
C PRO A 92 0.37 5.09 -12.12
N ASN A 93 -0.28 4.24 -12.92
CA ASN A 93 -1.16 4.71 -13.98
C ASN A 93 -2.50 5.23 -13.45
N LEU A 94 -2.95 4.78 -12.27
CA LEU A 94 -4.24 5.11 -11.68
C LEU A 94 -4.10 5.88 -10.36
N PHE A 95 -3.54 5.27 -9.31
CA PHE A 95 -3.46 5.90 -7.99
C PHE A 95 -2.44 5.23 -7.04
N PHE A 96 -2.12 5.93 -5.95
CA PHE A 96 -1.50 5.36 -4.76
C PHE A 96 -2.56 4.97 -3.73
N GLY A 97 -2.49 3.74 -3.21
CA GLY A 97 -3.32 3.27 -2.09
C GLY A 97 -2.51 3.27 -0.79
N VAL A 98 -2.88 4.08 0.20
CA VAL A 98 -2.06 4.29 1.42
C VAL A 98 -2.77 3.73 2.67
N THR A 99 -2.03 2.99 3.48
CA THR A 99 -2.48 2.49 4.80
C THR A 99 -1.35 2.56 5.83
N ALA A 100 -1.69 2.70 7.12
CA ALA A 100 -0.72 2.54 8.21
C ALA A 100 -0.31 1.08 8.44
N GLY A 101 -1.04 0.12 7.86
CA GLY A 101 -0.89 -1.31 8.09
C GLY A 101 -2.06 -1.90 8.88
N ASN A 102 -1.81 -3.00 9.59
CA ASN A 102 -2.78 -3.75 10.39
C ASN A 102 -3.11 -3.06 11.73
N MET A 103 -2.31 -2.09 12.15
CA MET A 103 -2.55 -1.31 13.37
C MET A 103 -2.37 0.19 13.09
N ASP A 104 -3.04 1.02 13.89
CA ASP A 104 -2.75 2.46 13.92
C ASP A 104 -1.29 2.69 14.36
N SER A 105 -0.61 3.61 13.68
CA SER A 105 0.82 3.85 13.86
C SER A 105 1.16 4.41 15.24
N MET A 106 0.27 5.22 15.83
CA MET A 106 0.42 5.70 17.20
C MET A 106 0.18 4.56 18.18
N VAL A 107 -0.87 3.77 17.97
CA VAL A 107 -1.17 2.62 18.82
C VAL A 107 -0.09 1.55 18.75
N ASN A 108 0.63 1.43 17.63
CA ASN A 108 1.76 0.50 17.52
C ASN A 108 3.00 1.05 18.24
N ARG A 109 3.31 2.35 18.06
CA ARG A 109 4.51 2.96 18.64
C ARG A 109 4.40 3.28 20.13
N TYR A 110 3.19 3.57 20.64
CA TYR A 110 2.98 4.03 22.01
C TYR A 110 2.05 3.13 22.82
N THR A 111 2.37 2.92 24.09
CA THR A 111 1.44 2.36 25.09
C THR A 111 0.28 3.31 25.35
N ALA A 112 -0.77 2.84 26.06
CA ALA A 112 -1.86 3.70 26.53
C ALA A 112 -1.35 4.91 27.33
N ASP A 113 -0.30 4.70 28.16
CA ASP A 113 0.38 5.77 28.91
C ASP A 113 1.37 6.62 28.09
N ARG A 114 1.34 6.52 26.76
CA ARG A 114 2.22 7.23 25.81
C ARG A 114 3.72 6.94 25.96
N ARG A 115 4.09 5.78 26.51
CA ARG A 115 5.49 5.31 26.50
C ARG A 115 5.80 4.65 25.16
N LEU A 116 7.03 4.86 24.66
CA LEU A 116 7.49 4.21 23.43
C LEU A 116 7.61 2.70 23.63
N ARG A 117 7.09 1.91 22.70
CA ARG A 117 7.39 0.48 22.61
C ARG A 117 8.77 0.28 22.00
N SER A 118 9.49 -0.72 22.50
CA SER A 118 10.79 -1.13 21.97
C SER A 118 10.68 -1.96 20.69
N ASN A 119 9.52 -2.56 20.44
CA ASN A 119 9.28 -3.46 19.31
C ASN A 119 8.08 -3.04 18.45
N ASP A 120 8.09 -3.48 17.20
CA ASP A 120 6.97 -3.38 16.26
C ASP A 120 6.72 -4.76 15.66
N ALA A 121 5.56 -5.36 15.96
CA ALA A 121 5.22 -6.73 15.56
C ALA A 121 5.10 -6.93 14.05
N TYR A 122 4.95 -5.84 13.28
CA TYR A 122 4.80 -5.89 11.83
C TYR A 122 6.02 -5.32 11.09
N THR A 123 7.13 -5.12 11.79
CA THR A 123 8.42 -4.72 11.18
C THR A 123 9.35 -5.93 11.12
N PRO A 124 10.13 -6.11 10.04
CA PRO A 124 11.13 -7.17 9.97
C PRO A 124 12.11 -7.09 11.16
N GLY A 125 12.32 -8.23 11.83
CA GLY A 125 13.16 -8.29 13.04
C GLY A 125 12.56 -7.62 14.28
N GLY A 126 11.30 -7.19 14.24
CA GLY A 126 10.62 -6.59 15.40
C GLY A 126 11.10 -5.18 15.76
N ILE A 127 11.82 -4.51 14.86
CA ILE A 127 12.51 -3.24 15.15
C ILE A 127 11.48 -2.10 15.30
N GLY A 128 11.52 -1.39 16.41
CA GLY A 128 10.69 -0.21 16.62
C GLY A 128 11.11 0.98 15.74
N GLY A 129 10.15 1.88 15.45
CA GLY A 129 10.44 3.16 14.79
C GLY A 129 10.71 3.06 13.28
N LYS A 130 10.18 2.05 12.60
CA LYS A 130 10.26 1.87 11.13
C LYS A 130 9.07 2.44 10.35
N ARG A 131 8.18 3.17 11.04
CA ARG A 131 7.09 3.94 10.43
C ARG A 131 6.89 5.27 11.18
N PRO A 132 6.38 6.32 10.52
CA PRO A 132 6.07 7.58 11.17
C PRO A 132 4.85 7.48 12.09
N ASP A 133 4.77 8.43 13.02
CA ASP A 133 3.52 8.76 13.70
C ASP A 133 2.52 9.31 12.67
N ARG A 134 1.27 8.82 12.71
CA ARG A 134 0.23 9.14 11.73
C ARG A 134 0.66 8.78 10.31
N ALA A 135 1.11 7.53 10.16
CA ALA A 135 1.66 6.99 8.92
C ALA A 135 0.80 7.27 7.68
N VAL A 136 -0.53 7.15 7.76
CA VAL A 136 -1.43 7.44 6.63
C VAL A 136 -1.24 8.87 6.13
N LEU A 137 -1.17 9.85 7.03
CA LEU A 137 -1.01 11.26 6.65
C LEU A 137 0.37 11.51 6.05
N VAL A 138 1.42 11.04 6.72
CA VAL A 138 2.80 11.25 6.28
C VAL A 138 3.06 10.58 4.93
N TYR A 139 2.66 9.32 4.76
CA TYR A 139 2.82 8.60 3.49
C TYR A 139 1.98 9.21 2.38
N SER A 140 0.75 9.67 2.67
CA SER A 140 -0.07 10.37 1.68
C SER A 140 0.59 11.66 1.19
N GLN A 141 1.23 12.41 2.10
CA GLN A 141 2.00 13.59 1.74
C GLN A 141 3.19 13.22 0.85
N ARG A 142 3.95 12.18 1.20
CA ARG A 142 5.10 11.73 0.40
C ARG A 142 4.70 11.22 -0.98
N CYS A 143 3.58 10.52 -1.11
CA CYS A 143 3.03 10.14 -2.41
C CYS A 143 2.71 11.37 -3.28
N ARG A 144 2.13 12.43 -2.69
CA ARG A 144 1.84 13.69 -3.39
C ARG A 144 3.12 14.45 -3.78
N GLU A 145 4.14 14.42 -2.94
CA GLU A 145 5.45 15.02 -3.26
C GLU A 145 6.19 14.24 -4.35
N ALA A 146 6.05 12.91 -4.37
CA ALA A 146 6.63 12.05 -5.39
C ALA A 146 5.97 12.28 -6.77
N TYR A 147 4.63 12.38 -6.81
CA TYR A 147 3.86 12.61 -8.03
C TYR A 147 2.58 13.44 -7.75
N THR A 148 2.65 14.75 -7.96
CA THR A 148 1.63 15.75 -7.57
C THR A 148 0.21 15.50 -8.09
N ASP A 149 0.09 14.98 -9.30
CA ASP A 149 -1.15 14.81 -10.04
C ASP A 149 -1.70 13.37 -9.98
N VAL A 150 -1.04 12.48 -9.25
CA VAL A 150 -1.53 11.12 -9.00
C VAL A 150 -2.52 11.12 -7.84
N PRO A 151 -3.74 10.60 -7.99
CA PRO A 151 -4.68 10.44 -6.90
C PRO A 151 -4.10 9.58 -5.76
N VAL A 152 -4.43 9.95 -4.53
CA VAL A 152 -4.09 9.18 -3.32
C VAL A 152 -5.38 8.74 -2.64
N ILE A 153 -5.57 7.43 -2.53
CA ILE A 153 -6.69 6.80 -1.84
C ILE A 153 -6.17 6.26 -0.52
N ILE A 154 -6.78 6.66 0.58
CA ILE A 154 -6.40 6.19 1.93
C ILE A 154 -7.38 5.13 2.43
N GLY A 155 -6.90 4.21 3.25
CA GLY A 155 -7.74 3.18 3.86
C GLY A 155 -7.09 2.53 5.08
N GLY A 156 -7.78 1.53 5.63
CA GLY A 156 -7.36 0.82 6.84
C GLY A 156 -7.83 1.47 8.14
N ILE A 157 -7.41 0.88 9.27
CA ILE A 157 -7.88 1.27 10.61
C ILE A 157 -7.55 2.73 10.91
N GLU A 158 -6.30 3.15 10.73
CA GLU A 158 -5.87 4.52 11.01
C GLU A 158 -6.60 5.58 10.17
N ALA A 159 -6.92 5.27 8.91
CA ALA A 159 -7.67 6.17 8.04
C ALA A 159 -9.15 6.28 8.46
N SER A 160 -9.72 5.19 8.98
CA SER A 160 -11.15 5.12 9.36
C SER A 160 -11.44 5.75 10.72
N LEU A 161 -10.42 5.95 11.55
CA LEU A 161 -10.53 6.57 12.87
C LEU A 161 -10.36 8.10 12.85
N ARG A 162 -10.20 8.69 11.66
CA ARG A 162 -9.97 10.13 11.44
C ARG A 162 -11.09 10.72 10.61
#